data_AF-A0A841MZV8-F1
#
_entry.id   AF-A0A841MZV8-F1
#
_cell.length_a   1.000
_cell.length_b   1.000
_cell.length_c   1.000
_cell.angle_alpha   90.00
_cell.angle_beta   90.00
_cell.angle_gamma   90.00
#
_symmetry.space_group_name_H-M   'P 1'
#
loop_
_entity.id
_entity.type
_entity.pdbx_description
1 polymer ?
#
loop_
_entity_poly.entity_id
_entity_poly.type
_entity_poly.pdbx_seq_one_letter_code
_entity_poly.pdbx_strand_id
1 'polypeptide(L)'
;MKKYTTQLIKKQFALISEDKKEIGRIVEMNKIFYSEHYIIFNSRSYDIKNVGFLKNDAELFNSKGVIYFTDLQKERIIKSGENVKIYNFKLSKTNQLFEKGNLLIEIKEEKNKVFYIESDDSVDDLLILFFLHYSTQEFNSIGGDGD
;
A
#
# COMPACT_ATOMS: atom_id res chain seq x y z
N MET A 1 -16.05 -11.07 -0.11
CA MET A 1 -15.11 -10.13 -0.74
C MET A 1 -15.53 -8.73 -0.35
N LYS A 2 -14.54 -7.90 -0.02
CA LYS A 2 -14.72 -6.48 0.27
C LYS A 2 -14.37 -5.68 -0.97
N LYS A 3 -15.12 -4.61 -1.23
CA LYS A 3 -14.77 -3.69 -2.32
C LYS A 3 -14.65 -2.26 -1.79
N TYR A 4 -13.73 -1.55 -2.42
CA TYR A 4 -13.42 -0.18 -2.08
C TYR A 4 -13.20 0.64 -3.34
N THR A 5 -13.35 1.93 -3.18
CA THR A 5 -12.89 2.93 -4.13
C THR A 5 -12.01 3.93 -3.42
N THR A 6 -11.08 4.52 -4.16
CA THR A 6 -10.25 5.61 -3.68
C THR A 6 -9.98 6.56 -4.82
N GLN A 7 -9.78 7.82 -4.48
CA GLN A 7 -9.45 8.88 -5.42
C GLN A 7 -8.50 9.87 -4.74
N LEU A 8 -7.62 10.46 -5.53
CA LEU A 8 -6.70 11.48 -5.03
C LEU A 8 -7.43 12.79 -4.77
N ILE A 9 -7.63 13.15 -3.51
CA ILE A 9 -8.23 14.43 -3.09
C ILE A 9 -7.23 15.19 -2.23
N LYS A 10 -6.84 16.40 -2.65
CA LYS A 10 -5.93 17.27 -1.87
C LYS A 10 -4.68 16.53 -1.36
N LYS A 11 -4.04 15.72 -2.22
CA LYS A 11 -2.86 14.90 -1.89
C LYS A 11 -3.11 13.77 -0.87
N GLN A 12 -4.34 13.28 -0.78
CA GLN A 12 -4.71 12.15 0.06
C GLN A 12 -5.45 11.10 -0.76
N PHE A 13 -5.23 9.83 -0.43
CA PHE A 13 -6.02 8.72 -0.93
C PHE A 13 -6.88 8.18 0.22
N ALA A 14 -8.19 8.41 0.16
CA ALA A 14 -9.13 7.87 1.14
C ALA A 14 -9.70 6.55 0.62
N LEU A 15 -9.56 5.47 1.41
CA LEU A 15 -10.16 4.19 1.12
C LEU A 15 -11.63 4.21 1.57
N ILE A 16 -12.54 4.22 0.59
CA ILE A 16 -13.98 4.30 0.79
C ILE A 16 -14.60 2.94 0.50
N SER A 17 -15.35 2.37 1.43
CA SER A 17 -16.08 1.12 1.25
C SER A 17 -17.32 1.28 0.34
N GLU A 18 -17.92 0.16 -0.10
CA GLU A 18 -19.16 0.16 -0.89
C GLU A 18 -20.31 0.93 -0.21
N ASP A 19 -20.41 0.88 1.12
CA ASP A 19 -21.38 1.63 1.92
C ASP A 19 -20.99 3.09 2.17
N LYS A 20 -20.03 3.62 1.39
CA LYS A 20 -19.56 5.01 1.39
C LYS A 20 -18.96 5.47 2.72
N LYS A 21 -18.45 4.53 3.53
CA LYS A 21 -17.71 4.84 4.75
C LYS A 21 -16.22 4.95 4.45
N GLU A 22 -15.58 5.94 5.05
CA GLU A 22 -14.13 6.01 5.03
C GLU A 22 -13.55 5.01 6.04
N ILE A 23 -12.69 4.14 5.55
CA ILE A 23 -12.03 3.09 6.35
C ILE A 23 -10.67 3.60 6.86
N GLY A 24 -9.97 4.34 6.01
CA GLY A 24 -8.70 4.97 6.34
C GLY A 24 -8.19 5.77 5.15
N ARG A 25 -7.02 6.38 5.32
CA ARG A 25 -6.43 7.21 4.27
C ARG A 25 -4.91 7.22 4.30
N ILE A 26 -4.32 7.39 3.13
CA ILE A 26 -2.91 7.72 2.96
C ILE A 26 -2.82 9.25 2.85
N VAL A 27 -1.96 9.86 3.66
CA VAL A 27 -1.78 11.32 3.71
C VAL A 27 -0.36 11.67 3.31
N GLU A 28 -0.21 12.55 2.33
CA GLU A 28 1.06 13.19 1.99
C GLU A 28 1.29 14.43 2.87
N MET A 29 2.44 14.51 3.52
CA MET A 29 2.94 15.69 4.21
C MET A 29 4.12 16.27 3.43
N ASN A 30 3.96 17.49 2.93
CA ASN A 30 5.05 18.21 2.28
C ASN A 30 5.96 18.83 3.36
N LYS A 31 7.22 18.43 3.39
CA LYS A 31 8.30 19.18 4.06
C LYS A 31 9.08 19.98 3.01
N ILE A 32 9.89 20.94 3.46
CA ILE A 32 10.61 21.90 2.61
C ILE A 32 11.49 21.20 1.55
N PHE A 33 11.95 19.96 1.80
CA PHE A 33 12.88 19.24 0.93
C PHE A 33 12.40 17.84 0.48
N TYR A 34 11.27 17.33 0.98
CA TYR A 34 10.75 16.00 0.63
C TYR A 34 9.29 15.84 1.07
N SER A 35 8.58 14.88 0.46
CA SER A 35 7.24 14.45 0.88
C SER A 35 7.34 13.20 1.76
N GLU A 36 6.69 13.21 2.91
CA GLU A 36 6.46 12.01 3.73
C GLU A 36 5.04 11.51 3.54
N HIS A 37 4.85 10.21 3.69
CA HIS A 37 3.52 9.60 3.68
C HIS A 37 3.29 8.85 4.99
N TYR A 38 2.04 8.87 5.47
CA TYR A 38 1.59 8.05 6.58
C TYR A 38 0.15 7.60 6.34
N ILE A 39 -0.27 6.57 7.06
CA ILE A 39 -1.62 6.02 7.00
C ILE A 39 -2.36 6.37 8.29
N ILE A 40 -3.60 6.87 8.16
CA ILE A 40 -4.55 6.97 9.26
C ILE A 40 -5.55 5.83 9.12
N PHE A 41 -5.63 4.98 10.13
CA PHE A 41 -6.54 3.83 10.19
C PHE A 41 -7.03 3.60 11.63
N ASN A 42 -8.34 3.46 11.83
CA ASN A 42 -8.97 3.26 13.15
C ASN A 42 -8.47 4.25 14.23
N SER A 43 -8.45 5.54 13.90
CA SER A 43 -7.98 6.63 14.79
C SER A 43 -6.51 6.49 15.24
N ARG A 44 -5.70 5.74 14.52
CA ARG A 44 -4.25 5.61 14.74
C ARG A 44 -3.48 6.00 13.48
N SER A 45 -2.32 6.60 13.71
CA SER A 45 -1.35 6.89 12.65
C SER A 45 -0.32 5.77 12.54
N TYR A 46 0.04 5.46 11.31
CA TYR A 46 1.07 4.50 10.95
C TYR A 46 2.03 5.17 9.99
N ASP A 47 3.28 5.31 10.40
CA ASP A 47 4.30 5.99 9.62
C ASP A 47 4.84 5.05 8.53
N ILE A 48 5.08 5.59 7.34
CA ILE A 48 5.76 4.88 6.25
C ILE A 48 7.17 5.44 6.15
N LYS A 49 8.17 4.58 6.31
CA LYS A 49 9.58 4.95 6.23
C LYS A 49 10.29 4.14 5.17
N ASN A 50 11.01 4.83 4.28
CA ASN A 50 11.91 4.16 3.35
C ASN A 50 13.15 3.62 4.07
N VAL A 51 13.49 2.37 3.78
CA VAL A 51 14.58 1.60 4.40
C VAL A 51 15.37 0.81 3.35
N GLY A 52 16.42 0.10 3.80
CA GLY A 52 17.35 -0.60 2.92
C GLY A 52 18.49 0.30 2.43
N PHE A 53 19.52 -0.32 1.83
CA PHE A 53 20.75 0.37 1.40
C PHE A 53 20.47 1.49 0.38
N LEU A 54 19.50 1.25 -0.52
CA LEU A 54 19.10 2.21 -1.56
C LEU A 54 17.81 2.97 -1.21
N LYS A 55 17.25 2.81 0.00
CA LYS A 55 15.93 3.37 0.38
C LYS A 55 14.78 2.95 -0.53
N ASN A 56 14.90 1.76 -1.13
CA ASN A 56 13.91 1.19 -2.03
C ASN A 56 12.84 0.42 -1.28
N ASP A 57 13.15 -0.11 -0.10
CA ASP A 57 12.20 -0.82 0.73
C ASP A 57 11.43 0.16 1.62
N ALA A 58 10.30 -0.26 2.18
CA ALA A 58 9.56 0.57 3.12
C ALA A 58 8.97 -0.24 4.28
N GLU A 59 8.91 0.41 5.44
CA GLU A 59 8.32 -0.10 6.67
C GLU A 59 7.06 0.69 6.99
N LEU A 60 5.98 -0.02 7.26
CA LEU A 60 4.81 0.52 7.96
C LEU A 60 4.93 0.19 9.44
N PHE A 61 4.99 1.21 10.29
CA PHE A 61 5.20 1.02 11.72
C PHE A 61 4.34 1.97 12.56
N ASN A 62 4.22 1.65 13.85
CA ASN A 62 3.67 2.54 14.86
C ASN A 62 4.44 2.36 16.17
N SER A 63 3.93 2.93 17.28
CA SER A 63 4.56 2.84 18.60
C SER A 63 4.75 1.40 19.14
N LYS A 64 4.07 0.41 18.57
CA LYS A 64 4.20 -1.01 18.93
C LYS A 64 5.26 -1.75 18.10
N GLY A 65 5.83 -1.11 17.08
CA GLY A 65 6.83 -1.69 16.20
C GLY A 65 6.42 -1.69 14.72
N VAL A 66 7.22 -2.40 13.91
CA VAL A 66 6.97 -2.62 12.48
C VAL A 66 5.82 -3.59 12.31
N ILE A 67 4.84 -3.21 11.49
CA ILE A 67 3.67 -4.04 11.15
C ILE A 67 3.90 -4.74 9.82
N TYR A 68 4.38 -4.00 8.83
CA TYR A 68 4.72 -4.52 7.49
C TYR A 68 6.06 -3.98 7.01
N PHE A 69 6.79 -4.80 6.28
CA PHE A 69 8.03 -4.45 5.60
C PHE A 69 7.93 -4.89 4.14
N THR A 70 8.44 -4.10 3.19
CA THR A 70 8.53 -4.52 1.80
C THR A 70 9.94 -4.85 1.40
N ASP A 71 10.10 -5.90 0.61
CA ASP A 71 11.33 -6.22 -0.11
C ASP A 71 10.99 -6.02 -1.59
N LEU A 72 11.14 -4.79 -2.09
CA LEU A 72 10.72 -4.45 -3.45
C LEU A 72 11.51 -5.25 -4.48
N GLN A 73 12.78 -5.52 -4.21
CA GLN A 73 13.62 -6.34 -5.08
C GLN A 73 13.07 -7.77 -5.25
N LYS A 74 12.43 -8.31 -4.21
CA LYS A 74 11.79 -9.64 -4.26
C LYS A 74 10.28 -9.58 -4.43
N GLU A 75 9.74 -8.41 -4.79
CA GLU A 75 8.32 -8.19 -5.05
C GLU A 75 7.37 -8.71 -3.95
N ARG A 76 7.71 -8.44 -2.68
CA ARG A 76 6.95 -8.97 -1.53
C ARG A 76 6.75 -7.98 -0.38
N ILE A 77 5.65 -8.17 0.34
CA ILE A 77 5.32 -7.54 1.63
C ILE A 77 5.36 -8.61 2.72
N ILE A 78 6.05 -8.33 3.82
CA ILE A 78 6.21 -9.22 4.97
C ILE A 78 5.47 -8.61 6.15
N LYS A 79 4.54 -9.35 6.74
CA LYS A 79 3.91 -9.00 8.02
C LYS A 79 4.84 -9.41 9.16
N SER A 80 5.24 -8.44 9.97
CA SER A 80 6.12 -8.66 11.12
C SER A 80 5.33 -9.10 12.36
N GLY A 81 5.97 -9.86 13.25
CA GLY A 81 5.38 -10.40 14.47
C GLY A 81 5.74 -11.87 14.68
N GLU A 82 5.11 -12.53 15.66
CA GLU A 82 5.37 -13.94 15.98
C GLU A 82 5.03 -14.89 14.80
N ASN A 83 3.93 -14.60 14.09
CA ASN A 83 3.49 -15.37 12.93
C ASN A 83 3.75 -14.57 11.65
N VAL A 84 5.00 -14.62 11.17
CA VAL A 84 5.40 -13.93 9.94
C VAL A 84 4.58 -14.43 8.74
N LYS A 85 4.01 -13.49 7.98
CA LYS A 85 3.33 -13.77 6.71
C LYS A 85 4.05 -13.09 5.56
N ILE A 86 4.03 -13.72 4.39
CA ILE A 86 4.66 -13.19 3.18
C ILE A 86 3.60 -13.12 2.08
N TYR A 87 3.44 -11.92 1.55
CA TYR A 87 2.57 -11.59 0.44
C TYR A 87 3.43 -11.22 -0.76
N ASN A 88 3.12 -11.76 -1.93
CA ASN A 88 3.82 -11.40 -3.16
C ASN A 88 2.92 -10.47 -3.97
N PHE A 89 3.49 -9.41 -4.54
CA PHE A 89 2.74 -8.49 -5.37
C PHE A 89 3.19 -8.57 -6.82
N LYS A 90 2.29 -8.14 -7.71
CA LYS A 90 2.59 -7.88 -9.12
C LYS A 90 2.13 -6.47 -9.43
N LEU A 91 3.08 -5.56 -9.66
CA LEU A 91 2.78 -4.19 -10.07
C LEU A 91 2.68 -4.14 -11.60
N SER A 92 1.50 -3.78 -12.11
CA SER A 92 1.24 -3.70 -13.55
C SER A 92 0.06 -2.77 -13.80
N LYS A 93 -0.58 -2.84 -14.99
CA LYS A 93 -1.83 -2.10 -15.24
C LYS A 93 -2.92 -2.43 -14.20
N THR A 94 -2.93 -3.67 -13.72
CA THR A 94 -3.74 -4.10 -12.58
C THR A 94 -2.78 -4.59 -11.50
N ASN A 95 -2.75 -3.92 -10.37
CA ASN A 95 -1.86 -4.30 -9.26
C ASN A 95 -2.52 -5.41 -8.46
N GLN A 96 -1.78 -6.48 -8.18
CA GLN A 96 -2.32 -7.68 -7.52
C GLN A 96 -1.44 -8.07 -6.34
N LEU A 97 -2.05 -8.57 -5.27
CA LEU A 97 -1.37 -9.11 -4.09
C LEU A 97 -1.83 -10.54 -3.83
N PHE A 98 -0.90 -11.44 -3.54
CA PHE A 98 -1.13 -12.87 -3.36
C PHE A 98 -0.54 -13.41 -2.06
N GLU A 99 -1.18 -14.41 -1.46
CA GLU A 99 -0.59 -15.26 -0.41
C GLU A 99 -0.68 -16.72 -0.83
N LYS A 100 0.46 -17.41 -0.90
CA LYS A 100 0.54 -18.83 -1.28
C LYS A 100 -0.20 -19.17 -2.58
N GLY A 101 -0.15 -18.27 -3.57
CA GLY A 101 -0.79 -18.42 -4.87
C GLY A 101 -2.26 -17.97 -4.94
N ASN A 102 -2.88 -17.63 -3.82
CA ASN A 102 -4.25 -17.12 -3.79
C ASN A 102 -4.25 -15.59 -3.93
N LEU A 103 -5.07 -15.06 -4.84
CA LEU A 103 -5.27 -13.62 -4.99
C LEU A 103 -6.01 -13.06 -3.77
N LEU A 104 -5.44 -12.05 -3.13
CA LEU A 104 -5.96 -11.43 -1.91
C LEU A 104 -6.43 -9.99 -2.13
N ILE A 105 -5.75 -9.24 -3.00
CA ILE A 105 -6.10 -7.85 -3.33
C ILE A 105 -5.88 -7.65 -4.82
N GLU A 106 -6.83 -7.00 -5.48
CA GLU A 106 -6.69 -6.50 -6.84
C GLU A 106 -7.03 -5.00 -6.86
N ILE A 107 -6.14 -4.18 -7.44
CA ILE A 107 -6.30 -2.72 -7.57
C ILE A 107 -6.24 -2.37 -9.05
N LYS A 108 -7.32 -1.80 -9.56
CA LYS A 108 -7.45 -1.30 -10.93
C LYS A 108 -7.48 0.22 -10.93
N GLU A 109 -6.56 0.84 -11.66
CA GLU A 109 -6.59 2.28 -11.92
C GLU A 109 -7.49 2.58 -13.13
N GLU A 110 -8.43 3.50 -12.95
CA GLU A 110 -9.21 4.13 -14.01
C GLU A 110 -8.74 5.57 -14.28
N LYS A 111 -9.36 6.21 -15.27
CA LYS A 111 -9.10 7.62 -15.60
C LYS A 111 -9.25 8.51 -14.38
N ASN A 112 -8.46 9.59 -14.34
CA ASN A 112 -8.45 10.58 -13.26
C ASN A 112 -7.97 10.05 -11.89
N LYS A 113 -7.10 9.02 -11.86
CA LYS A 113 -6.54 8.46 -10.62
C LYS A 113 -7.62 7.97 -9.64
N VAL A 114 -8.69 7.40 -10.19
CA VAL A 114 -9.70 6.66 -9.42
C VAL A 114 -9.25 5.21 -9.41
N PHE A 115 -9.16 4.60 -8.23
CA PHE A 115 -8.80 3.20 -8.10
C PHE A 115 -9.96 2.41 -7.52
N TYR A 116 -10.19 1.23 -8.10
CA TYR A 116 -11.14 0.24 -7.61
C TYR A 116 -10.35 -0.91 -7.00
N ILE A 117 -10.69 -1.25 -5.76
CA ILE A 117 -10.02 -2.29 -5.01
C ILE A 117 -11.01 -3.39 -4.68
N GLU A 118 -10.66 -4.62 -5.01
CA GLU A 118 -11.33 -5.82 -4.51
C GLU A 118 -10.37 -6.57 -3.60
N SER A 119 -10.86 -7.03 -2.46
CA SER A 119 -10.03 -7.74 -1.48
C SER A 119 -10.78 -8.91 -0.85
N ASP A 120 -10.05 -9.98 -0.55
CA ASP A 120 -10.54 -11.09 0.23
C ASP A 120 -10.95 -10.64 1.65
N ASP A 121 -11.99 -11.25 2.22
CA ASP A 121 -12.55 -10.85 3.52
C ASP A 121 -11.57 -11.07 4.67
N SER A 122 -10.60 -11.97 4.51
CA SER A 122 -9.58 -12.28 5.53
C SER A 122 -8.46 -11.25 5.64
N VAL A 123 -8.33 -10.37 4.65
CA VAL A 123 -7.25 -9.36 4.58
C VAL A 123 -7.59 -8.19 5.50
N ASP A 124 -6.66 -7.72 6.31
CA ASP A 124 -6.88 -6.49 7.08
C ASP A 124 -6.79 -5.24 6.20
N ASP A 125 -7.64 -4.24 6.47
CA ASP A 125 -7.72 -3.02 5.65
C ASP A 125 -6.43 -2.18 5.69
N LEU A 126 -5.61 -2.37 6.73
CA LEU A 126 -4.31 -1.71 6.84
C LEU A 126 -3.33 -2.21 5.76
N LEU A 127 -3.32 -3.52 5.46
CA LEU A 127 -2.56 -4.06 4.34
C LEU A 127 -3.05 -3.51 3.00
N ILE A 128 -4.37 -3.32 2.84
CA ILE A 128 -4.95 -2.72 1.63
C ILE A 128 -4.43 -1.29 1.44
N LEU A 129 -4.49 -0.47 2.50
CA LEU A 129 -3.96 0.91 2.48
C LEU A 129 -2.46 0.94 2.18
N PHE A 130 -1.69 0.01 2.75
CA PHE A 130 -0.27 -0.06 2.48
C PHE A 130 0.01 -0.47 1.03
N PHE A 131 -0.65 -1.50 0.51
CA PHE A 131 -0.48 -1.92 -0.88
C PHE A 131 -0.96 -0.86 -1.90
N LEU A 132 -2.01 -0.11 -1.57
CA LEU A 132 -2.46 1.04 -2.35
C LEU A 132 -1.41 2.15 -2.40
N HIS A 133 -0.69 2.39 -1.29
CA HIS A 133 0.42 3.35 -1.30
C HIS A 133 1.45 2.96 -2.37
N TYR A 134 1.87 1.70 -2.43
CA TYR A 134 2.75 1.23 -3.51
C TYR A 134 2.12 1.42 -4.89
N SER A 135 0.87 1.01 -5.06
CA SER A 135 0.17 1.09 -6.35
C SER A 135 0.01 2.51 -6.92
N THR A 136 0.23 3.55 -6.11
CA THR A 136 0.07 4.96 -6.48
C THR A 136 1.38 5.73 -6.56
N GLN A 137 2.49 5.17 -6.05
CA GLN A 137 3.81 5.77 -6.21
C GLN A 137 4.34 5.45 -7.61
N GLU A 138 4.94 6.43 -8.27
CA GLU A 138 5.83 6.16 -9.40
C GLU A 138 7.09 5.49 -8.83
N PHE A 139 7.08 4.16 -8.78
CA PHE A 139 8.34 3.41 -8.68
C PHE A 139 9.04 3.57 -10.02
N ASN A 140 9.76 4.68 -10.16
CA ASN A 140 10.71 4.87 -11.24
C ASN A 140 11.71 3.71 -11.16
N SER A 141 11.54 2.74 -12.06
CA SER A 141 12.59 1.92 -12.66
C SER A 141 13.69 1.45 -11.69
N ILE A 142 13.36 0.58 -10.73
CA ILE A 142 14.36 -0.36 -10.19
C ILE A 142 14.35 -1.60 -11.10
N GLY A 143 14.74 -1.37 -12.34
CA GLY A 143 14.67 -2.30 -13.46
C GLY A 143 14.86 -1.47 -14.71
N GLY A 144 16.13 -1.23 -15.05
CA GLY A 144 16.54 -0.26 -16.05
C GLY A 144 15.95 -0.51 -17.43
N ASP A 145 16.07 0.52 -18.27
CA ASP A 145 16.00 0.39 -19.72
C ASP A 145 16.84 -0.82 -20.15
N GLY A 146 16.15 -1.82 -20.71
CA GLY A 146 16.73 -2.84 -21.55
C GLY A 146 16.04 -2.71 -22.90
N ASP A 147 16.80 -2.29 -23.91
CA ASP A 147 16.43 -2.18 -25.32
C ASP A 147 15.53 -3.31 -25.85
#